data_AF-A0A849ERM3-F1
#
_entry.id   AF-A0A849ERM3-F1
#
_cell.length_a   1.000
_cell.length_b   1.000
_cell.length_c   1.000
_cell.angle_alpha   90.00
_cell.angle_beta   90.00
_cell.angle_gamma   90.00
#
_symmetry.space_group_name_H-M   'P 1'
#
loop_
_entity.id
_entity.type
_entity.pdbx_description
1 polymer ?
#
loop_
_entity_poly.entity_id
_entity_poly.type
_entity_poly.pdbx_seq_one_letter_code
_entity_poly.pdbx_strand_id
1 'polypeptide(L)'
;MQRLMLLILLILFPLIASAGKIDDALVRAGLTEKQPPVGDITKERFVKYDFYRVELKDNKLFIGPIDRSEVHTLATSELQFDGFKLVGTDKGEWGGDLTLYSPKGKTQVLLKGNINKILRFRNSIYVITGLAHMGENRGNVLKLLNLETNPKIERITLLPAAPVAAITDENNIYILTIDGLLSLEYQDDDFRLRIIANNAPWSWQLPNSLVKIDNAFIVGMHSGVIVVRDEGGGKFSFRFYGK
;
A
#
# COMPACT_ATOMS: atom_id res chain seq x y z
N MET A 1 -57.97 -12.08 8.96
CA MET A 1 -57.04 -11.57 7.93
C MET A 1 -56.46 -10.25 8.43
N GLN A 2 -55.28 -10.28 9.05
CA GLN A 2 -54.55 -9.10 9.49
C GLN A 2 -53.11 -9.23 9.02
N ARG A 3 -52.65 -8.21 8.30
CA ARG A 3 -51.42 -8.19 7.50
C ARG A 3 -50.18 -8.36 8.38
N LEU A 4 -49.33 -9.31 7.98
CA LEU A 4 -47.95 -9.45 8.42
C LEU A 4 -47.16 -8.22 7.91
N MET A 5 -46.83 -7.28 8.80
CA MET A 5 -45.91 -6.18 8.47
C MET A 5 -44.48 -6.72 8.61
N LEU A 6 -43.85 -6.98 7.47
CA LEU A 6 -42.44 -7.36 7.38
C LEU A 6 -41.60 -6.11 7.67
N LEU A 7 -41.02 -6.02 8.87
CA LEU A 7 -40.04 -4.97 9.19
C LEU A 7 -38.70 -5.40 8.59
N ILE A 8 -38.41 -4.98 7.36
CA ILE A 8 -37.06 -5.07 6.79
C ILE A 8 -36.23 -3.98 7.47
N LEU A 9 -35.55 -4.34 8.54
CA LEU A 9 -34.52 -3.50 9.13
C LEU A 9 -33.30 -3.53 8.19
N LEU A 10 -33.22 -2.57 7.28
CA LEU A 10 -32.04 -2.38 6.43
C LEU A 10 -30.81 -2.11 7.31
N ILE A 11 -29.93 -3.10 7.39
CA ILE A 11 -28.57 -2.96 7.91
C ILE A 11 -27.76 -2.17 6.87
N LEU A 12 -28.02 -0.86 6.76
CA LEU A 12 -27.30 0.08 5.87
C LEU A 12 -26.24 0.91 6.61
N PHE A 13 -26.04 0.66 7.91
CA PHE A 13 -25.25 1.53 8.77
C PHE A 13 -23.71 1.47 8.66
N PRO A 14 -23.02 0.45 8.10
CA PRO A 14 -21.56 0.51 7.99
C PRO A 14 -21.06 1.28 6.75
N LEU A 15 -21.76 1.25 5.61
CA LEU A 15 -21.26 1.90 4.37
C LEU A 15 -21.25 3.42 4.45
N ILE A 16 -22.26 4.04 5.08
CA ILE A 16 -22.37 5.50 5.20
C ILE A 16 -21.24 6.04 6.12
N ALA A 17 -20.88 5.28 7.16
CA ALA A 17 -19.86 5.70 8.11
C ALA A 17 -18.45 5.73 7.52
N SER A 18 -18.14 4.85 6.56
CA SER A 18 -16.80 4.78 5.95
C SER A 18 -16.58 5.77 4.83
N ALA A 19 -17.62 6.01 4.00
CA ALA A 19 -17.61 7.08 3.02
C ALA A 19 -17.36 8.44 3.71
N GLY A 20 -18.06 8.69 4.84
CA GLY A 20 -17.84 9.88 5.67
C GLY A 20 -16.39 10.03 6.16
N LYS A 21 -15.73 8.94 6.60
CA LYS A 21 -14.32 9.01 7.05
C LYS A 21 -13.36 9.49 5.97
N ILE A 22 -13.55 9.04 4.73
CA ILE A 22 -12.70 9.40 3.59
C ILE A 22 -13.00 10.83 3.17
N ASP A 23 -14.28 11.17 3.01
CA ASP A 23 -14.71 12.49 2.56
C ASP A 23 -14.29 13.57 3.55
N ASP A 24 -14.45 13.32 4.86
CA ASP A 24 -13.99 14.22 5.92
C ASP A 24 -12.47 14.44 5.86
N ALA A 25 -11.70 13.40 5.56
CA ALA A 25 -10.24 13.51 5.45
C ALA A 25 -9.81 14.32 4.21
N LEU A 26 -10.50 14.13 3.08
CA LEU A 26 -10.28 14.89 1.85
C LEU A 26 -10.60 16.37 2.06
N VAL A 27 -11.74 16.67 2.69
CA VAL A 27 -12.15 18.06 3.02
C VAL A 27 -11.14 18.71 3.96
N ARG A 28 -10.71 18.02 5.03
CA ARG A 28 -9.67 18.53 5.95
C ARG A 28 -8.35 18.81 5.24
N ALA A 29 -7.99 18.00 4.24
CA ALA A 29 -6.79 18.20 3.43
C ALA A 29 -6.95 19.28 2.34
N GLY A 30 -8.16 19.82 2.18
CA GLY A 30 -8.47 20.80 1.13
C GLY A 30 -8.41 20.20 -0.28
N LEU A 31 -8.66 18.90 -0.43
CA LEU A 31 -8.64 18.20 -1.70
C LEU A 31 -10.05 18.08 -2.27
N THR A 32 -10.17 18.28 -3.58
CA THR A 32 -11.44 18.19 -4.31
C THR A 32 -11.32 17.23 -5.47
N GLU A 33 -12.41 16.54 -5.81
CA GLU A 33 -12.41 15.66 -6.98
C GLU A 33 -12.09 16.47 -8.23
N LYS A 34 -11.10 16.03 -9.01
CA LYS A 34 -10.74 16.64 -10.27
C LYS A 34 -11.01 15.67 -11.40
N GLN A 35 -11.56 16.20 -12.49
CA GLN A 35 -11.49 15.52 -13.77
C GLN A 35 -10.08 15.69 -14.36
N PRO A 36 -9.60 14.75 -15.19
CA PRO A 36 -8.40 14.97 -15.97
C PRO A 36 -8.54 16.30 -16.72
N PRO A 37 -7.55 17.21 -16.64
CA PRO A 37 -7.63 18.47 -17.35
C PRO A 37 -7.77 18.19 -18.84
N VAL A 38 -8.90 18.60 -19.43
CA VAL A 38 -9.06 18.62 -20.88
C VAL A 38 -8.21 19.79 -21.37
N GLY A 39 -7.17 19.48 -22.14
CA GLY A 39 -6.18 20.47 -22.56
C GLY A 39 -6.84 21.62 -23.32
N ASP A 40 -6.85 22.80 -22.71
CA ASP A 40 -7.05 24.07 -23.41
C ASP A 40 -6.01 25.05 -22.86
N ILE A 41 -4.87 25.16 -23.55
CA ILE A 41 -3.78 26.04 -23.17
C ILE A 41 -4.14 27.44 -23.68
N THR A 42 -5.00 28.15 -22.95
CA THR A 42 -5.32 29.55 -23.25
C THR A 42 -4.70 30.54 -22.28
N LYS A 43 -4.16 30.10 -21.13
CA LYS A 43 -3.41 30.95 -20.18
C LYS A 43 -2.35 30.17 -19.41
N GLU A 44 -1.16 30.76 -19.28
CA GLU A 44 -0.15 30.28 -18.34
C GLU A 44 -0.68 30.33 -16.90
N ARG A 45 -0.55 29.22 -16.17
CA ARG A 45 -0.83 29.12 -14.74
C ARG A 45 0.32 28.39 -14.07
N PHE A 46 0.91 29.01 -13.05
CA PHE A 46 1.82 28.32 -12.14
C PHE A 46 0.99 27.53 -11.13
N VAL A 47 0.98 26.20 -11.26
CA VAL A 47 0.35 25.31 -10.28
C VAL A 47 1.46 24.64 -9.48
N LYS A 48 1.47 24.85 -8.17
CA LYS A 48 2.34 24.10 -7.27
C LYS A 48 1.67 22.76 -6.95
N TYR A 49 2.32 21.68 -7.36
CA TYR A 49 1.89 20.32 -7.02
C TYR A 49 2.75 19.81 -5.86
N ASP A 50 2.12 19.63 -4.70
CA ASP A 50 2.76 18.99 -3.54
C ASP A 50 2.66 17.46 -3.66
N PHE A 51 3.50 16.72 -2.92
CA PHE A 51 3.31 15.29 -2.71
C PHE A 51 2.38 15.08 -1.52
N TYR A 52 1.42 14.18 -1.64
CA TYR A 52 0.52 13.85 -0.54
C TYR A 52 0.81 12.44 -0.03
N ARG A 53 0.81 12.28 1.29
CA ARG A 53 0.88 10.99 1.96
C ARG A 53 -0.44 10.67 2.65
N VAL A 54 -0.78 9.40 2.69
CA VAL A 54 -1.92 8.88 3.45
C VAL A 54 -1.47 7.91 4.53
N GLU A 55 -2.05 8.08 5.73
CA GLU A 55 -1.72 7.26 6.91
C GLU A 55 -2.97 7.01 7.75
N LEU A 56 -3.05 5.85 8.39
CA LEU A 56 -4.01 5.60 9.48
C LEU A 56 -3.30 5.80 10.82
N LYS A 57 -3.82 6.72 11.64
CA LYS A 57 -3.41 6.87 13.06
C LYS A 57 -4.66 6.91 13.90
N ASP A 58 -4.71 6.11 14.97
CA ASP A 58 -5.85 6.04 15.90
C ASP A 58 -7.21 5.88 15.18
N ASN A 59 -7.26 4.99 14.18
CA ASN A 59 -8.42 4.73 13.32
C ASN A 59 -8.94 5.95 12.52
N LYS A 60 -8.13 7.00 12.37
CA LYS A 60 -8.42 8.18 11.56
C LYS A 60 -7.51 8.22 10.34
N LEU A 61 -8.09 8.56 9.20
CA LEU A 61 -7.36 8.82 7.96
C LEU A 61 -6.75 10.22 8.01
N PHE A 62 -5.42 10.25 7.85
CA PHE A 62 -4.64 11.47 7.66
C PHE A 62 -4.23 11.55 6.20
N ILE A 63 -4.44 12.72 5.61
CA ILE A 63 -3.98 13.08 4.27
C ILE A 63 -3.28 14.42 4.41
N GLY A 64 -2.03 14.52 3.99
CA GLY A 64 -1.27 15.75 4.15
C GLY A 64 -0.11 15.85 3.17
N PRO A 65 0.37 17.08 2.91
CA PRO A 65 1.54 17.29 2.08
C PRO A 65 2.79 16.74 2.77
N ILE A 66 3.72 16.24 1.98
CA ILE A 66 5.06 15.82 2.38
C ILE A 66 6.10 16.44 1.44
N ASP A 67 7.33 16.58 1.91
CA ASP A 67 8.42 17.00 1.05
C ASP A 67 8.79 15.89 0.06
N ARG A 68 9.32 16.26 -1.11
CA ARG A 68 9.77 15.28 -2.12
C ARG A 68 10.85 14.34 -1.58
N SER A 69 11.70 14.82 -0.68
CA SER A 69 12.71 14.01 0.01
C SER A 69 12.10 12.91 0.90
N GLU A 70 10.83 13.07 1.30
CA GLU A 70 10.09 12.10 2.08
C GLU A 70 9.47 10.98 1.25
N VAL A 71 9.31 11.19 -0.07
CA VAL A 71 8.71 10.23 -1.01
C VAL A 71 9.59 8.99 -1.17
N HIS A 72 10.90 9.20 -1.15
CA HIS A 72 11.92 8.16 -1.35
C HIS A 72 12.97 8.14 -0.24
N THR A 73 12.64 8.62 0.96
CA THR A 73 13.58 8.47 2.08
C THR A 73 13.92 7.00 2.14
N LEU A 74 15.22 6.68 2.08
CA LEU A 74 15.79 5.34 2.11
C LEU A 74 15.19 4.60 3.30
N ALA A 75 14.06 3.93 3.06
CA ALA A 75 13.17 3.55 4.13
C ALA A 75 13.77 2.31 4.77
N THR A 76 14.23 2.45 6.00
CA THR A 76 14.50 1.29 6.83
C THR A 76 13.15 0.69 7.24
N SER A 77 12.88 -0.53 6.78
CA SER A 77 11.78 -1.30 7.32
C SER A 77 12.32 -2.15 8.46
N GLU A 78 11.73 -2.04 9.65
CA GLU A 78 12.16 -2.79 10.82
C GLU A 78 11.03 -3.64 11.39
N LEU A 79 11.38 -4.80 11.93
CA LEU A 79 10.46 -5.64 12.69
C LEU A 79 11.21 -6.29 13.87
N GLN A 80 10.66 -6.16 15.06
CA GLN A 80 11.16 -6.85 16.25
C GLN A 80 10.27 -8.04 16.61
N PHE A 81 10.87 -9.13 17.05
CA PHE A 81 10.18 -10.35 17.48
C PHE A 81 11.07 -11.17 18.39
N ASP A 82 10.57 -11.63 19.54
CA ASP A 82 11.25 -12.61 20.39
C ASP A 82 12.72 -12.26 20.73
N GLY A 83 13.00 -10.95 20.87
CA GLY A 83 14.34 -10.38 21.10
C GLY A 83 15.24 -10.27 19.86
N PHE A 84 14.80 -10.77 18.71
CA PHE A 84 15.41 -10.55 17.40
C PHE A 84 14.91 -9.24 16.77
N LYS A 85 15.74 -8.69 15.88
CA LYS A 85 15.40 -7.52 15.06
C LYS A 85 15.74 -7.82 13.59
N LEU A 86 14.80 -7.58 12.69
CA LEU A 86 15.04 -7.51 11.26
C LEU A 86 15.14 -6.05 10.85
N VAL A 87 16.13 -5.74 10.02
CA VAL A 87 16.30 -4.44 9.37
C VAL A 87 16.43 -4.68 7.88
N GLY A 88 15.51 -4.09 7.12
CA GLY A 88 15.54 -4.03 5.67
C GLY A 88 16.02 -2.66 5.23
N THR A 89 16.93 -2.60 4.28
CA THR A 89 17.37 -1.36 3.64
C THR A 89 17.05 -1.37 2.15
N ASP A 90 16.69 -0.20 1.64
CA ASP A 90 16.53 0.08 0.22
C ASP A 90 17.45 1.25 -0.14
N LYS A 91 18.38 1.04 -1.07
CA LYS A 91 19.28 2.08 -1.60
C LYS A 91 19.17 2.22 -3.11
N GLY A 92 18.02 1.85 -3.67
CA GLY A 92 17.76 1.94 -5.10
C GLY A 92 18.77 1.13 -5.91
N GLU A 93 19.43 1.77 -6.86
CA GLU A 93 20.43 1.10 -7.71
C GLU A 93 21.65 0.58 -6.94
N TRP A 94 21.93 1.14 -5.77
CA TRP A 94 23.04 0.72 -4.91
C TRP A 94 22.70 -0.54 -4.09
N GLY A 95 21.50 -1.08 -4.28
CA GLY A 95 21.00 -2.29 -3.64
C GLY A 95 20.60 -2.06 -2.19
N GLY A 96 20.59 -3.12 -1.42
CA GLY A 96 20.15 -3.10 -0.03
C GLY A 96 20.32 -4.48 0.56
N ASP A 97 19.85 -4.64 1.77
CA ASP A 97 19.89 -5.93 2.44
C ASP A 97 18.78 -6.09 3.48
N LEU A 98 18.44 -7.35 3.71
CA LEU A 98 17.69 -7.78 4.88
C LEU A 98 18.68 -8.38 5.87
N THR A 99 18.82 -7.75 7.03
CA THR A 99 19.73 -8.17 8.10
C THR A 99 18.95 -8.57 9.35
N LEU A 100 19.31 -9.73 9.90
CA LEU A 100 18.82 -10.26 11.18
C LEU A 100 19.84 -10.00 12.28
N TYR A 101 19.38 -9.40 13.37
CA TYR A 101 20.12 -9.20 14.61
C TYR A 101 19.52 -10.11 15.68
N SER A 102 20.36 -10.96 16.26
CA SER A 102 19.95 -11.85 17.35
C SER A 102 20.10 -11.21 18.73
N PRO A 103 19.38 -11.69 19.75
CA PRO A 103 19.55 -11.23 21.13
C PRO A 103 20.99 -11.38 21.66
N LYS A 104 21.76 -12.33 21.10
CA LYS A 104 23.14 -12.62 21.48
C LYS A 104 24.17 -11.73 20.77
N GLY A 105 23.72 -10.72 20.02
CA GLY A 105 24.58 -9.79 19.28
C GLY A 105 25.13 -10.33 17.96
N LYS A 106 24.79 -11.57 17.55
CA LYS A 106 25.14 -12.09 16.22
C LYS A 106 24.27 -11.42 15.16
N THR A 107 24.91 -10.98 14.08
CA THR A 107 24.28 -10.37 12.91
C THR A 107 24.42 -11.29 11.70
N GLN A 108 23.37 -11.41 10.89
CA GLN A 108 23.36 -12.21 9.67
C GLN A 108 22.60 -11.48 8.55
N VAL A 109 23.26 -11.30 7.40
CA VAL A 109 22.56 -10.87 6.17
C VAL A 109 21.81 -12.06 5.59
N LEU A 110 20.49 -11.93 5.46
CA LEU A 110 19.61 -12.98 4.95
C LEU A 110 19.41 -12.89 3.44
N LEU A 111 19.31 -11.66 2.91
CA LEU A 111 19.05 -11.38 1.50
C LEU A 111 19.75 -10.09 1.09
N LYS A 112 20.32 -10.05 -0.13
CA LYS A 112 20.72 -8.81 -0.79
C LYS A 112 19.62 -8.36 -1.75
N GLY A 113 19.29 -7.07 -1.73
CA GLY A 113 18.23 -6.46 -2.53
C GLY A 113 17.50 -5.38 -1.76
N ASN A 114 16.77 -4.55 -2.48
CA ASN A 114 16.02 -3.42 -1.89
C ASN A 114 14.81 -3.94 -1.12
N ILE A 115 14.82 -3.72 0.19
CA ILE A 115 13.74 -4.16 1.07
C ILE A 115 12.74 -3.02 1.25
N ASN A 116 11.59 -3.14 0.58
CA ASN A 116 10.52 -2.14 0.66
C ASN A 116 9.75 -2.25 1.97
N LYS A 117 9.38 -3.47 2.37
CA LYS A 117 8.58 -3.70 3.59
C LYS A 117 8.86 -5.04 4.23
N ILE A 118 8.91 -5.02 5.57
CA ILE A 118 8.85 -6.19 6.44
C ILE A 118 7.53 -6.08 7.21
N LEU A 119 6.75 -7.15 7.21
CA LEU A 119 5.46 -7.17 7.89
C LEU A 119 5.18 -8.52 8.52
N ARG A 120 4.37 -8.51 9.57
CA ARG A 120 3.73 -9.71 10.08
C ARG A 120 2.39 -9.88 9.38
N PHE A 121 2.13 -11.10 8.92
CA PHE A 121 0.83 -11.50 8.44
C PHE A 121 0.54 -12.88 9.01
N ARG A 122 -0.56 -12.97 9.78
CA ARG A 122 -0.84 -14.12 10.66
C ARG A 122 0.39 -14.41 11.55
N ASN A 123 0.79 -15.67 11.65
CA ASN A 123 1.91 -16.11 12.48
C ASN A 123 3.25 -16.16 11.72
N SER A 124 3.36 -15.43 10.60
CA SER A 124 4.55 -15.46 9.75
C SER A 124 5.06 -14.06 9.42
N ILE A 125 6.34 -13.98 9.10
CA ILE A 125 7.00 -12.74 8.70
C ILE A 125 7.24 -12.79 7.19
N TYR A 126 6.84 -11.72 6.52
CA TYR A 126 6.98 -11.56 5.09
C TYR A 126 7.84 -10.35 4.76
N VAL A 127 8.54 -10.45 3.64
CA VAL A 127 9.41 -9.40 3.12
C VAL A 127 9.02 -9.13 1.68
N ILE A 128 8.80 -7.85 1.40
CA ILE A 128 8.45 -7.35 0.09
C ILE A 128 9.65 -6.57 -0.43
N THR A 129 10.14 -6.95 -1.60
CA THR A 129 11.39 -6.44 -2.19
C THR A 129 11.20 -6.20 -3.68
N GLY A 130 11.92 -5.24 -4.24
CA GLY A 130 11.89 -4.99 -5.68
C GLY A 130 12.68 -3.77 -6.09
N LEU A 131 12.76 -3.54 -7.39
CA LEU A 131 13.47 -2.39 -7.98
C LEU A 131 12.73 -1.97 -9.24
N ALA A 132 12.59 -0.65 -9.40
CA ALA A 132 12.18 0.02 -10.62
C ALA A 132 13.31 0.95 -11.08
N HIS A 133 14.14 0.50 -12.03
CA HIS A 133 15.20 1.33 -12.61
C HIS A 133 15.67 0.83 -13.98
N MET A 134 15.92 1.75 -14.92
CA MET A 134 16.48 1.49 -16.27
C MET A 134 15.97 0.22 -16.98
N GLY A 135 14.64 0.05 -17.02
CA GLY A 135 13.99 -1.08 -17.69
C GLY A 135 13.78 -2.31 -16.80
N GLU A 136 14.35 -2.34 -15.60
CA GLU A 136 13.91 -3.25 -14.55
C GLU A 136 12.66 -2.68 -13.86
N ASN A 137 11.62 -3.49 -13.78
CA ASN A 137 10.44 -3.22 -12.97
C ASN A 137 9.95 -4.57 -12.45
N ARG A 138 10.34 -4.93 -11.24
CA ARG A 138 10.03 -6.24 -10.66
C ARG A 138 9.97 -6.19 -9.14
N GLY A 139 9.23 -7.10 -8.56
CA GLY A 139 9.22 -7.32 -7.12
C GLY A 139 9.03 -8.79 -6.73
N ASN A 140 9.13 -9.06 -5.44
CA ASN A 140 8.93 -10.38 -4.86
C ASN A 140 8.21 -10.23 -3.51
N VAL A 141 7.44 -11.25 -3.16
CA VAL A 141 7.00 -11.48 -1.79
C VAL A 141 7.66 -12.75 -1.29
N LEU A 142 8.35 -12.62 -0.16
CA LEU A 142 9.15 -13.66 0.44
C LEU A 142 8.61 -13.96 1.84
N LYS A 143 8.64 -15.22 2.26
CA LYS A 143 8.34 -15.67 3.62
C LYS A 143 9.63 -16.05 4.31
N LEU A 144 9.80 -15.58 5.54
CA LEU A 144 10.94 -15.94 6.38
C LEU A 144 10.57 -17.12 7.27
N LEU A 145 11.44 -18.11 7.33
CA LEU A 145 11.24 -19.35 8.07
C LEU A 145 12.42 -19.59 9.00
N ASN A 146 12.15 -20.20 10.17
CA ASN A 146 13.18 -20.70 11.10
C ASN A 146 14.22 -19.63 11.50
N LEU A 147 13.78 -18.37 11.66
CA LEU A 147 14.66 -17.22 11.92
C LEU A 147 15.53 -17.37 13.19
N GLU A 148 15.08 -18.16 14.16
CA GLU A 148 15.77 -18.32 15.44
C GLU A 148 16.88 -19.39 15.41
N THR A 149 16.85 -20.30 14.43
CA THR A 149 17.73 -21.48 14.39
C THR A 149 18.55 -21.53 13.10
N ASN A 150 17.86 -21.75 11.97
CA ASN A 150 18.46 -21.82 10.65
C ASN A 150 17.59 -21.03 9.65
N PRO A 151 17.78 -19.70 9.56
CA PRO A 151 16.96 -18.84 8.72
C PRO A 151 16.89 -19.34 7.28
N LYS A 152 15.66 -19.46 6.76
CA LYS A 152 15.37 -19.77 5.35
C LYS A 152 14.46 -18.71 4.76
N ILE A 153 14.57 -18.53 3.46
CA ILE A 153 13.74 -17.63 2.67
C ILE A 153 13.02 -18.46 1.62
N GLU A 154 11.70 -18.35 1.60
CA GLU A 154 10.83 -18.96 0.60
C GLU A 154 10.21 -17.85 -0.26
N ARG A 155 10.23 -17.99 -1.58
CA ARG A 155 9.51 -17.08 -2.47
C ARG A 155 8.05 -17.51 -2.55
N ILE A 156 7.15 -16.63 -2.15
CA ILE A 156 5.71 -16.84 -2.29
C ILE A 156 5.27 -16.51 -3.71
N THR A 157 5.65 -15.33 -4.21
CA THR A 157 5.35 -14.95 -5.59
C THR A 157 6.28 -13.87 -6.13
N LEU A 158 6.27 -13.71 -7.45
CA LEU A 158 6.81 -12.55 -8.15
C LEU A 158 5.73 -11.47 -8.25
N LEU A 159 6.15 -10.21 -8.16
CA LEU A 159 5.30 -9.06 -8.44
C LEU A 159 5.56 -8.58 -9.86
N PRO A 160 4.52 -8.15 -10.60
CA PRO A 160 4.64 -7.63 -11.95
C PRO A 160 5.44 -6.32 -12.01
N ALA A 161 5.58 -5.63 -10.87
CA ALA A 161 6.25 -4.35 -10.75
C ALA A 161 6.86 -4.15 -9.37
N ALA A 162 7.71 -3.13 -9.23
CA ALA A 162 8.36 -2.80 -7.98
C ALA A 162 7.35 -2.33 -6.92
N PRO A 163 7.45 -2.84 -5.69
CA PRO A 163 6.58 -2.44 -4.59
C PRO A 163 6.94 -1.04 -4.10
N VAL A 164 5.92 -0.31 -3.67
CA VAL A 164 6.00 1.06 -3.13
C VAL A 164 5.57 1.06 -1.68
N ALA A 165 4.43 0.45 -1.39
CA ALA A 165 3.91 0.31 -0.04
C ALA A 165 3.13 -1.00 0.08
N ALA A 166 3.01 -1.49 1.32
CA ALA A 166 2.17 -2.64 1.60
C ALA A 166 1.51 -2.53 2.97
N ILE A 167 0.30 -3.06 3.06
CA ILE A 167 -0.53 -3.12 4.26
C ILE A 167 -1.17 -4.50 4.35
N THR A 168 -1.68 -4.84 5.53
CA THR A 168 -2.37 -6.11 5.76
C THR A 168 -3.75 -5.89 6.36
N ASP A 169 -4.66 -6.81 6.07
CA ASP A 169 -5.83 -7.08 6.92
C ASP A 169 -5.81 -8.53 7.40
N GLU A 170 -6.92 -9.04 7.93
CA GLU A 170 -7.01 -10.39 8.48
C GLU A 170 -6.64 -11.49 7.47
N ASN A 171 -6.98 -11.29 6.20
CA ASN A 171 -6.88 -12.33 5.17
C ASN A 171 -6.00 -11.96 3.99
N ASN A 172 -5.57 -10.70 3.87
CA ASN A 172 -4.88 -10.22 2.69
C ASN A 172 -3.62 -9.42 3.03
N ILE A 173 -2.62 -9.54 2.15
CA ILE A 173 -1.55 -8.57 2.01
C ILE A 173 -1.85 -7.73 0.78
N TYR A 174 -2.04 -6.42 0.94
CA TYR A 174 -2.22 -5.49 -0.17
C TYR A 174 -0.90 -4.81 -0.51
N ILE A 175 -0.60 -4.74 -1.80
CA ILE A 175 0.68 -4.25 -2.29
C ILE A 175 0.41 -3.20 -3.36
N LEU A 176 0.83 -1.97 -3.07
CA LEU A 176 0.91 -0.90 -4.04
C LEU A 176 2.23 -1.05 -4.79
N THR A 177 2.16 -1.15 -6.11
CA THR A 177 3.33 -1.07 -6.99
C THR A 177 3.38 0.31 -7.65
N ILE A 178 4.47 0.59 -8.36
CA ILE A 178 4.62 1.84 -9.11
C ILE A 178 3.45 2.09 -10.09
N ASP A 179 2.84 1.04 -10.63
CA ASP A 179 1.86 1.07 -11.71
C ASP A 179 0.60 0.23 -11.43
N GLY A 180 0.40 -0.24 -10.20
CA GLY A 180 -0.66 -1.20 -9.90
C GLY A 180 -0.99 -1.32 -8.42
N LEU A 181 -2.07 -2.05 -8.16
CA LEU A 181 -2.53 -2.42 -6.83
C LEU A 181 -2.89 -3.90 -6.85
N LEU A 182 -2.36 -4.65 -5.90
CA LEU A 182 -2.44 -6.10 -5.85
C LEU A 182 -2.96 -6.55 -4.47
N SER A 183 -3.62 -7.70 -4.43
CA SER A 183 -3.86 -8.45 -3.19
C SER A 183 -3.26 -9.84 -3.27
N LEU A 184 -2.56 -10.24 -2.22
CA LEU A 184 -2.27 -11.63 -1.92
C LEU A 184 -3.32 -12.11 -0.93
N GLU A 185 -4.27 -12.89 -1.44
CA GLU A 185 -5.40 -13.41 -0.68
C GLU A 185 -4.99 -14.77 -0.10
N TYR A 186 -5.06 -14.91 1.22
CA TYR A 186 -4.72 -16.17 1.88
C TYR A 186 -5.98 -17.01 2.10
N GLN A 187 -6.03 -18.16 1.45
CA GLN A 187 -7.16 -19.09 1.51
C GLN A 187 -6.65 -20.53 1.41
N ASP A 188 -7.22 -21.43 2.22
CA ASP A 188 -6.92 -22.87 2.18
C ASP A 188 -5.41 -23.18 2.29
N ASP A 189 -4.76 -22.45 3.20
CA ASP A 189 -3.31 -22.49 3.46
C ASP A 189 -2.39 -22.07 2.31
N ASP A 190 -2.92 -21.46 1.25
CA ASP A 190 -2.16 -20.96 0.10
C ASP A 190 -2.45 -19.47 -0.21
N PHE A 191 -1.60 -18.85 -1.02
CA PHE A 191 -1.76 -17.50 -1.52
C PHE A 191 -2.27 -17.47 -2.96
N ARG A 192 -3.30 -16.65 -3.18
CA ARG A 192 -3.76 -16.29 -4.51
C ARG A 192 -3.47 -14.84 -4.79
N LEU A 193 -2.68 -14.58 -5.84
CA LEU A 193 -2.43 -13.22 -6.31
C LEU A 193 -3.60 -12.73 -7.16
N ARG A 194 -4.23 -11.64 -6.72
CA ARG A 194 -5.24 -10.90 -7.47
C ARG A 194 -4.70 -9.52 -7.85
N ILE A 195 -4.88 -9.17 -9.11
CA ILE A 195 -4.57 -7.83 -9.64
C ILE A 195 -5.82 -6.98 -9.48
N ILE A 196 -5.80 -5.97 -8.61
CA ILE A 196 -6.90 -5.01 -8.42
C ILE A 196 -6.83 -3.93 -9.48
N ALA A 197 -5.62 -3.42 -9.74
CA ALA A 197 -5.35 -2.45 -10.78
C ALA A 197 -4.01 -2.77 -11.45
N ASN A 198 -3.97 -2.68 -12.78
CA ASN A 198 -2.76 -2.74 -13.59
C ASN A 198 -2.79 -1.55 -14.56
N ASN A 199 -1.63 -1.03 -14.95
CA ASN A 199 -1.51 0.23 -15.69
C ASN A 199 -2.33 1.35 -15.02
N ALA A 200 -2.24 1.41 -13.70
CA ALA A 200 -3.06 2.28 -12.88
C ALA A 200 -2.80 3.76 -13.22
N PRO A 201 -3.81 4.63 -13.06
CA PRO A 201 -3.72 6.04 -13.43
C PRO A 201 -2.63 6.82 -12.66
N TRP A 202 -2.11 6.27 -11.56
CA TRP A 202 -1.01 6.85 -10.79
C TRP A 202 0.39 6.47 -11.27
N SER A 203 0.53 5.66 -12.32
CA SER A 203 1.82 5.14 -12.82
C SER A 203 2.91 6.21 -13.06
N TRP A 204 2.50 7.45 -13.35
CA TRP A 204 3.39 8.59 -13.58
C TRP A 204 3.34 9.65 -12.46
N GLN A 205 2.59 9.38 -11.41
CA GLN A 205 2.32 10.33 -10.32
C GLN A 205 3.09 9.99 -9.05
N LEU A 206 4.09 9.11 -9.10
CA LEU A 206 4.97 8.79 -7.97
C LEU A 206 4.14 8.38 -6.72
N PRO A 207 3.44 7.24 -6.77
CA PRO A 207 2.75 6.70 -5.61
C PRO A 207 3.73 6.53 -4.44
N ASN A 208 3.27 6.74 -3.21
CA ASN A 208 4.16 6.73 -2.03
C ASN A 208 3.56 6.09 -0.78
N SER A 209 2.24 5.97 -0.68
CA SER A 209 1.57 5.45 0.51
C SER A 209 0.23 4.83 0.16
N LEU A 210 -0.20 3.88 1.00
CA LEU A 210 -1.41 3.10 0.80
C LEU A 210 -2.15 2.97 2.13
N VAL A 211 -3.45 3.25 2.11
CA VAL A 211 -4.39 2.94 3.20
C VAL A 211 -5.59 2.20 2.63
N LYS A 212 -6.13 1.25 3.38
CA LYS A 212 -7.43 0.63 3.11
C LYS A 212 -8.44 1.01 4.19
N ILE A 213 -9.63 1.43 3.79
CA ILE A 213 -10.80 1.65 4.65
C ILE A 213 -11.96 0.95 3.98
N ASP A 214 -12.47 -0.09 4.63
CA ASP A 214 -13.54 -0.96 4.13
C ASP A 214 -13.27 -1.47 2.71
N ASN A 215 -14.07 -1.04 1.73
CA ASN A 215 -13.98 -1.42 0.32
C ASN A 215 -13.17 -0.42 -0.54
N ALA A 216 -12.49 0.55 0.08
CA ALA A 216 -11.73 1.57 -0.62
C ALA A 216 -10.25 1.53 -0.25
N PHE A 217 -9.42 1.77 -1.26
CA PHE A 217 -8.00 2.07 -1.11
C PHE A 217 -7.76 3.53 -1.39
N ILE A 218 -6.91 4.15 -0.59
CA ILE A 218 -6.46 5.52 -0.78
C ILE A 218 -4.96 5.46 -1.03
N VAL A 219 -4.52 6.07 -2.13
CA VAL A 219 -3.10 6.12 -2.53
C VAL A 219 -2.64 7.56 -2.47
N GLY A 220 -1.61 7.82 -1.66
CA GLY A 220 -0.90 9.09 -1.65
C GLY A 220 0.12 9.16 -2.77
N MET A 221 0.21 10.30 -3.46
CA MET A 221 1.05 10.49 -4.64
C MET A 221 1.35 11.98 -4.89
N HIS A 222 2.11 12.27 -5.93
CA HIS A 222 2.29 13.64 -6.42
C HIS A 222 0.96 14.24 -6.87
N SER A 223 0.74 15.53 -6.62
CA SER A 223 -0.44 16.30 -7.02
C SER A 223 -1.75 15.99 -6.29
N GLY A 224 -1.80 14.95 -5.44
CA GLY A 224 -3.01 14.62 -4.68
C GLY A 224 -3.08 13.18 -4.22
N VAL A 225 -4.30 12.66 -4.07
CA VAL A 225 -4.58 11.26 -3.74
C VAL A 225 -5.53 10.64 -4.76
N ILE A 226 -5.45 9.33 -4.93
CA ILE A 226 -6.48 8.58 -5.64
C ILE A 226 -7.26 7.72 -4.67
N VAL A 227 -8.57 7.63 -4.87
CA VAL A 227 -9.43 6.70 -4.17
C VAL A 227 -9.84 5.62 -5.16
N VAL A 228 -9.51 4.37 -4.85
CA VAL A 228 -9.91 3.18 -5.59
C VAL A 228 -11.01 2.48 -4.80
N ARG A 229 -12.25 2.44 -5.32
CA ARG A 229 -13.36 1.76 -4.63
C ARG A 229 -13.71 0.46 -5.32
N ASP A 230 -13.86 -0.60 -4.54
CA ASP A 230 -14.44 -1.86 -4.99
C ASP A 230 -15.96 -1.68 -5.13
N GLU A 231 -16.45 -1.77 -6.37
CA GLU A 231 -17.85 -1.67 -6.74
C GLU A 231 -18.55 -3.04 -6.73
N GLY A 232 -17.83 -4.09 -6.34
CA GLY A 232 -18.28 -5.47 -6.40
C GLY A 232 -18.11 -6.09 -7.79
N GLY A 233 -18.20 -7.42 -7.84
CA GLY A 233 -18.09 -8.17 -9.10
C GLY A 233 -16.76 -8.00 -9.83
N GLY A 234 -15.69 -7.66 -9.10
CA GLY A 234 -14.35 -7.43 -9.66
C GLY A 234 -14.19 -6.08 -10.37
N LYS A 235 -15.11 -5.14 -10.18
CA LYS A 235 -15.04 -3.79 -10.77
C LYS A 235 -14.51 -2.79 -9.76
N PHE A 236 -13.61 -1.92 -10.21
CA PHE A 236 -13.06 -0.85 -9.39
C PHE A 236 -13.28 0.50 -10.06
N SER A 237 -13.69 1.50 -9.27
CA SER A 237 -13.73 2.90 -9.68
C SER A 237 -12.52 3.65 -9.16
N PHE A 238 -12.07 4.66 -9.92
CA PHE A 238 -10.92 5.49 -9.59
C PHE A 238 -11.35 6.96 -9.60
N ARG A 239 -11.09 7.66 -8.50
CA ARG A 239 -11.35 9.10 -8.39
C ARG A 239 -10.11 9.82 -7.88
N PHE A 240 -9.67 10.84 -8.62
CA PHE A 240 -8.53 11.65 -8.26
C PHE A 240 -8.97 12.90 -7.49
N TYR A 241 -8.27 13.20 -6.40
CA TYR A 241 -8.51 14.37 -5.56
C TYR A 241 -7.22 15.18 -5.43
N GLY A 242 -7.27 16.41 -5.92
CA GLY A 242 -6.15 17.34 -5.95
C GLY A 242 -6.58 18.76 -5.58
N LYS A 243 -5.62 19.69 -5.61
CA LYS A 243 -5.88 21.14 -5.49
C LYS A 243 -6.17 21.76 -6.85
#